data_AF-R4JSF0-F1
#
_entry.id   AF-R4JSF0-F1
#
_cell.length_a   1.000
_cell.length_b   1.000
_cell.length_c   1.000
_cell.angle_alpha   90.00
_cell.angle_beta   90.00
_cell.angle_gamma   90.00
#
_symmetry.space_group_name_H-M   'P 1'
#
loop_
_entity.id
_entity.type
_entity.pdbx_description
1 polymer ?
#
loop_
_entity_poly.entity_id
_entity_poly.type
_entity_poly.pdbx_seq_one_letter_code
_entity_poly.pdbx_strand_id
1 'polypeptide(L)' 'KESATSDDVVRATFQAHVMLHMLRESEGTLSSSNIEAAVAESSKRTHALYDDFKQQANSKGWMMGETLLNPG' A
#
# COMPACT_ATOMS: atom_id res chain seq x y z
N LYS A 1 21.79 5.02 7.36
CA LYS A 1 20.42 5.38 6.92
C LYS A 1 19.98 4.29 5.98
N GLU A 2 19.08 3.39 6.40
CA GLU A 2 18.51 2.41 5.48
C GLU A 2 17.68 3.18 4.45
N SER A 3 17.99 2.98 3.17
CA SER A 3 17.29 3.59 2.05
C SER A 3 16.05 2.77 1.72
N ALA A 4 14.92 3.42 1.50
CA ALA A 4 13.73 2.74 0.99
C ALA A 4 14.01 2.09 -0.37
N THR A 5 13.52 0.86 -0.54
CA THR A 5 13.56 0.11 -1.79
C THR A 5 12.33 0.44 -2.66
N SER A 6 12.36 0.04 -3.93
CA SER A 6 11.17 0.14 -4.78
C SER A 6 10.00 -0.70 -4.25
N ASP A 7 10.26 -1.85 -3.61
CA ASP A 7 9.23 -2.68 -2.95
C ASP A 7 8.55 -1.92 -1.81
N ASP A 8 9.31 -1.18 -1.01
CA ASP A 8 8.75 -0.40 0.10
C ASP A 8 7.77 0.68 -0.42
N VAL A 9 8.10 1.33 -1.54
CA VAL A 9 7.22 2.34 -2.15
C VAL A 9 5.96 1.71 -2.74
N VAL A 10 6.09 0.58 -3.41
CA VAL A 10 4.92 -0.12 -3.98
C VAL A 10 4.01 -0.62 -2.87
N ARG A 11 4.56 -1.19 -1.80
CA ARG A 11 3.82 -1.61 -0.61
C ARG A 11 3.11 -0.45 0.07
N ALA A 12 3.80 0.67 0.29
CA ALA A 12 3.22 1.86 0.90
C ALA A 12 2.09 2.45 0.04
N THR A 13 2.27 2.48 -1.27
CA THR A 13 1.25 2.97 -2.22
C THR A 13 0.02 2.06 -2.22
N PHE A 14 0.22 0.73 -2.20
CA PHE A 14 -0.86 -0.24 -2.10
C PHE A 14 -1.63 -0.06 -0.78
N GLN A 15 -0.95 0.08 0.34
CA GLN A 15 -1.57 0.35 1.63
C GLN A 15 -2.38 1.65 1.62
N ALA A 16 -1.83 2.73 1.07
CA ALA A 16 -2.53 4.01 0.95
C ALA A 16 -3.79 3.89 0.09
N HIS A 17 -3.75 3.10 -0.99
CA HIS A 17 -4.90 2.84 -1.85
C HIS A 17 -6.01 2.09 -1.10
N VAL A 18 -5.65 1.05 -0.35
CA VAL A 18 -6.59 0.28 0.49
C VAL A 18 -7.21 1.16 1.58
N MET A 19 -6.38 1.96 2.27
CA MET A 19 -6.85 2.89 3.31
C MET A 19 -7.81 3.94 2.74
N LEU A 20 -7.49 4.52 1.59
CA LEU A 20 -8.36 5.50 0.93
C LEU A 20 -9.72 4.90 0.58
N HIS A 21 -9.76 3.64 0.13
CA HIS A 21 -11.00 2.93 -0.15
C HIS A 21 -11.86 2.80 1.12
N MET A 22 -11.27 2.34 2.22
CA MET A 22 -11.97 2.22 3.52
C MET A 22 -12.51 3.56 4.03
N LEU A 23 -11.73 4.63 3.91
CA LEU A 23 -12.15 5.96 4.35
C LEU A 23 -13.30 6.51 3.50
N ARG A 24 -13.36 6.17 2.21
CA ARG A 24 -14.48 6.53 1.32
C ARG A 24 -15.76 5.78 1.66
N GLU A 25 -15.65 4.52 2.06
CA GLU A 25 -16.79 3.71 2.50
C GLU A 25 -17.35 4.16 3.86
N SER A 26 -16.58 4.93 4.65
CA SER A 26 -16.97 5.39 5.99
C SER A 26 -17.99 6.57 6.00
N GLU A 27 -18.74 6.80 4.92
CA GLU A 27 -19.85 7.78 4.81
C GLU A 27 -19.54 9.16 5.44
N GLY A 28 -18.38 9.72 5.12
CA GLY A 28 -18.06 11.13 5.38
C GLY A 28 -17.61 11.51 6.80
N THR A 29 -17.57 10.58 7.74
CA THR A 29 -17.08 10.90 9.10
C THR A 29 -15.60 10.56 9.23
N LEU A 30 -14.73 11.50 8.89
CA LEU A 30 -13.29 11.41 9.15
C LEU A 30 -13.00 11.68 10.64
N SER A 31 -13.41 10.75 11.50
CA SER A 31 -13.06 10.78 12.92
C SER A 31 -11.68 10.13 13.17
N SER A 32 -11.02 10.48 14.28
CA SER A 32 -9.75 9.85 14.67
C SER A 32 -9.90 8.33 14.76
N SER A 33 -11.01 7.85 15.34
CA SER A 33 -11.26 6.41 15.48
C SER A 33 -11.46 5.71 14.14
N ASN A 34 -12.15 6.33 13.18
CA ASN A 34 -12.30 5.77 11.83
C ASN A 34 -10.97 5.74 11.08
N ILE A 35 -10.14 6.77 11.24
CA ILE A 35 -8.80 6.82 10.63
C ILE A 35 -7.89 5.75 11.25
N GLU A 36 -7.84 5.63 12.57
CA GLU A 36 -7.05 4.61 13.26
C GLU A 36 -7.48 3.19 12.86
N ALA A 37 -8.79 2.93 12.78
CA ALA A 37 -9.32 1.66 12.30
C ALA A 37 -8.93 1.39 10.84
N ALA A 38 -9.03 2.40 9.96
CA ALA A 38 -8.63 2.28 8.57
C ALA A 38 -7.11 2.04 8.42
N VAL A 39 -6.27 2.65 9.24
CA VAL A 39 -4.82 2.40 9.27
C VAL A 39 -4.52 0.96 9.66
N ALA A 40 -5.11 0.47 10.76
CA ALA A 40 -4.88 -0.88 11.23
C ALA A 40 -5.38 -1.94 10.22
N GLU A 41 -6.60 -1.77 9.70
CA GLU A 41 -7.20 -2.72 8.76
C GLU A 41 -6.52 -2.66 7.38
N SER A 42 -6.16 -1.47 6.87
CA SER A 42 -5.42 -1.35 5.60
C SER A 42 -4.04 -1.98 5.69
N SER A 43 -3.32 -1.82 6.80
CA SER A 43 -2.03 -2.48 7.04
C SER A 43 -2.17 -4.01 7.03
N LYS A 44 -3.17 -4.53 7.77
CA LYS A 44 -3.48 -5.96 7.82
C LYS A 44 -3.80 -6.54 6.44
N ARG A 45 -4.67 -5.88 5.67
CA ARG A 45 -5.04 -6.33 4.32
C ARG A 45 -3.88 -6.24 3.35
N THR A 46 -3.10 -5.17 3.43
CA THR A 46 -1.88 -5.03 2.62
C THR A 46 -0.96 -6.20 2.88
N HIS A 47 -0.67 -6.50 4.15
CA HIS A 47 0.17 -7.63 4.52
C HIS A 47 -0.34 -8.97 3.96
N ALA A 48 -1.65 -9.22 4.06
CA ALA A 48 -2.26 -10.47 3.58
C ALA A 48 -2.29 -10.61 2.04
N LEU A 49 -2.39 -9.50 1.30
CA LEU A 49 -2.65 -9.50 -0.14
C LEU A 49 -1.45 -9.07 -0.98
N TYR A 50 -0.36 -8.62 -0.37
CA TYR A 50 0.75 -8.02 -1.11
C TYR A 50 1.46 -8.99 -2.04
N ASP A 51 1.64 -10.25 -1.63
CA ASP A 51 2.29 -11.26 -2.46
C ASP A 51 1.40 -11.66 -3.66
N ASP A 52 0.10 -11.82 -3.45
CA ASP A 52 -0.88 -12.07 -4.52
C ASP A 52 -0.92 -10.90 -5.52
N PHE A 53 -0.89 -9.66 -5.00
CA PHE A 53 -0.80 -8.46 -5.82
C PHE A 53 0.46 -8.48 -6.70
N LYS A 54 1.64 -8.80 -6.14
CA LYS A 54 2.89 -8.91 -6.89
C LYS A 54 2.83 -10.02 -7.94
N GLN A 55 2.26 -11.17 -7.61
CA GLN A 55 2.11 -12.28 -8.54
C GLN A 55 1.22 -11.91 -9.73
N GLN A 56 0.11 -11.19 -9.47
CA GLN A 56 -0.79 -10.69 -10.51
C GLN A 56 -0.16 -9.57 -11.36
N ALA A 57 0.64 -8.69 -10.76
CA ALA A 57 1.39 -7.69 -11.51
C ALA A 57 2.38 -8.38 -12.48
N ASN A 58 3.13 -9.36 -11.97
CA ASN A 58 4.09 -10.13 -12.76
C ASN A 58 3.43 -10.93 -13.90
N SER A 59 2.27 -11.56 -13.66
CA SER A 59 1.53 -12.28 -14.71
C SER A 59 1.03 -11.37 -15.83
N LYS A 60 0.86 -10.08 -15.55
CA LYS A 60 0.53 -9.04 -16.53
C LYS A 60 1.76 -8.39 -17.17
N GLY A 61 2.97 -8.91 -16.92
CA GLY A 61 4.23 -8.39 -17.46
C GLY A 61 4.78 -7.18 -16.72
N TRP A 62 4.21 -6.81 -15.57
CA TRP A 62 4.75 -5.75 -14.73
C TRP A 62 5.82 -6.35 -13.81
N MET A 63 7.09 -6.05 -14.11
CA MET A 63 8.19 -6.32 -13.20
C MET A 63 8.54 -5.04 -12.44
N MET A 64 8.62 -5.14 -11.11
CA MET A 64 9.16 -4.05 -10.31
C MET A 64 10.64 -3.89 -10.66
N GLY A 65 11.00 -2.75 -11.23
CA GLY A 65 12.39 -2.39 -11.42
C GLY A 65 13.07 -2.17 -10.07
N GLU A 66 14.28 -2.69 -9.89
CA GLU A 66 15.18 -2.32 -8.79
C GLU A 66 15.76 -0.91 -9.00
N THR A 67 15.05 -0.02 -9.69
CA THR A 67 15.51 1.34 -9.89
C THR A 67 15.60 1.97 -8.52
N LEU A 68 16.84 2.07 -8.02
CA LEU A 68 17.19 2.76 -6.79
C LEU A 68 16.40 4.06 -6.80
N LEU A 69 15.55 4.23 -5.81
CA LEU A 69 14.93 5.51 -5.48
C LEU A 69 16.07 6.43 -5.04
N ASN A 70 16.91 6.83 -5.98
CA ASN A 70 17.97 7.80 -5.76
C ASN A 70 17.40 9.16 -6.10
N PRO A 71 17.16 10.00 -5.09
CA PRO A 71 17.10 11.43 -5.29
C PRO A 71 18.55 11.89 -5.46
N GLY A 72 19.05 11.83 -6.70
CA GLY A 72 20.15 12.68 -7.10
C GLY A 72 19.64 14.11 -7.24
#